data_AF-W2YZ53-F1
#
_entry.id   AF-W2YZ53-F1
#
_cell.length_a   1.000
_cell.length_b   1.000
_cell.length_c   1.000
_cell.angle_alpha   90.00
_cell.angle_beta   90.00
_cell.angle_gamma   90.00
#
_symmetry.space_group_name_H-M   'P 1'
#
loop_
_entity.id
_entity.type
_entity.pdbx_description
1 polymer ?
#
loop_
_entity_poly.entity_id
_entity_poly.type
_entity_poly.pdbx_seq_one_letter_code
_entity_poly.pdbx_strand_id
1 'polypeptide(L)'
;MTMRFHQRRFFAYLSGAPNLHTLSFVSSQSYTLVTTDRCVSLLSYGDAGYSLYKMEVDALRTGKADVVASAVIERPATHQSRIAVAYAVGDALFLQILAPHHEPLGKEDGAEASGCGKFELEAAPTCMFSVRAVGSNGGVFYGVMVCCTDSMMAFGYIESRKDISTTDSTAVCARLDNDQFAAFFPELATFTHTILAVNIFTSPEKDQGWIAFGCADGLVCVLHGSMQQGCLGGPFKMKDLQLNGPVTSVALFPKQKKTTKESTSIWCCNLLVTCAIGQAVVYEDLYSTSNEDQTSEVLVDSDTFDSIFAGITADIDLDGEVELLLGTDSQVMLAYKEGAGDDSSHAEDATTNSHVDESSSASPTSLDSSHNIWNELETISVAGEEVHPSATESSLARRRKWQRLARSQWDLETFGAIYSLLWRDINHDGVPELLIASSTGIYVYEADPVFVIDKLEHVLAALHTSSTTAQ
;
A
#
# COMPACT_ATOMS: atom_id res chain seq x y z
N MET A 1 1.05 -23.14 12.83
CA MET A 1 0.26 -23.56 11.65
C MET A 1 0.90 -22.89 10.45
N THR A 2 1.13 -23.59 9.35
CA THR A 2 1.69 -22.98 8.13
C THR A 2 0.58 -22.24 7.40
N MET A 3 0.76 -20.96 7.10
CA MET A 3 -0.14 -20.20 6.23
C MET A 3 -0.06 -20.81 4.83
N ARG A 4 -1.20 -21.18 4.28
CA ARG A 4 -1.28 -21.80 2.96
C ARG A 4 -2.17 -20.97 2.08
N PHE A 5 -1.65 -20.68 0.91
CA PHE A 5 -2.35 -20.03 -0.17
C PHE A 5 -2.41 -20.97 -1.37
N HIS A 6 -3.49 -20.88 -2.14
CA HIS A 6 -3.65 -21.60 -3.37
C HIS A 6 -3.70 -20.63 -4.53
N GLN A 7 -2.82 -20.84 -5.52
CA GLN A 7 -2.91 -20.11 -6.78
C GLN A 7 -4.17 -20.53 -7.52
N ARG A 8 -5.14 -19.64 -7.60
CA ARG A 8 -6.44 -19.90 -8.24
C ARG A 8 -6.45 -19.54 -9.70
N ARG A 9 -5.81 -18.42 -10.03
CA ARG A 9 -5.64 -17.97 -11.40
C ARG A 9 -4.27 -17.36 -11.61
N PHE A 10 -3.84 -17.47 -12.86
CA PHE A 10 -2.69 -16.77 -13.39
C PHE A 10 -3.10 -16.16 -14.74
N PHE A 11 -2.88 -14.87 -14.89
CA PHE A 11 -3.11 -14.13 -16.12
C PHE A 11 -1.76 -13.68 -16.66
N ALA A 12 -1.23 -14.44 -17.63
CA ALA A 12 0.01 -14.07 -18.31
C ALA A 12 -0.17 -12.76 -19.07
N TYR A 13 0.85 -11.90 -19.06
CA TYR A 13 0.85 -10.75 -19.96
C TYR A 13 1.07 -11.22 -21.39
N LEU A 14 0.05 -11.07 -22.23
CA LEU A 14 0.18 -11.31 -23.67
C LEU A 14 1.01 -10.21 -24.35
N SER A 15 0.97 -9.01 -23.79
CA SER A 15 1.69 -7.83 -24.26
C SER A 15 1.76 -6.80 -23.13
N GLY A 16 2.86 -6.06 -23.08
CA GLY A 16 3.08 -4.99 -22.12
C GLY A 16 3.77 -5.44 -20.84
N ALA A 17 4.40 -4.47 -20.19
CA ALA A 17 5.15 -4.62 -18.96
C ALA A 17 4.36 -4.01 -17.77
N PRO A 18 4.45 -4.64 -16.59
CA PRO A 18 3.94 -4.07 -15.36
C PRO A 18 4.80 -2.89 -14.88
N ASN A 19 4.24 -2.10 -13.97
CA ASN A 19 4.94 -1.10 -13.17
C ASN A 19 4.49 -1.15 -11.69
N LEU A 20 5.01 -0.24 -10.86
CA LEU A 20 4.71 -0.18 -9.41
C LEU A 20 3.20 -0.03 -9.09
N HIS A 21 2.44 0.57 -10.01
CA HIS A 21 1.00 0.83 -9.88
C HIS A 21 0.13 -0.11 -10.73
N THR A 22 0.69 -1.27 -11.11
CA THR A 22 -0.05 -2.25 -11.91
C THR A 22 -1.37 -2.63 -11.27
N LEU A 23 -1.39 -2.87 -9.96
CA LEU A 23 -2.60 -3.19 -9.23
C LEU A 23 -3.08 -1.94 -8.50
N SER A 24 -4.30 -1.49 -8.83
CA SER A 24 -4.91 -0.33 -8.20
C SER A 24 -6.27 -0.68 -7.59
N PHE A 25 -6.44 -0.19 -6.36
CA PHE A 25 -7.66 -0.35 -5.56
C PHE A 25 -8.82 0.51 -6.10
N VAL A 26 -10.04 -0.02 -5.98
CA VAL A 26 -11.29 0.65 -6.40
C VAL A 26 -12.30 0.54 -5.27
N SER A 27 -12.70 1.61 -4.58
CA SER A 27 -13.38 1.53 -3.28
C SER A 27 -14.66 0.69 -3.26
N SER A 28 -15.42 0.65 -4.35
CA SER A 28 -16.64 -0.16 -4.49
C SER A 28 -16.43 -1.68 -4.37
N GLN A 29 -15.19 -2.16 -4.38
CA GLN A 29 -14.83 -3.59 -4.38
C GLN A 29 -15.30 -4.39 -5.61
N SER A 30 -15.96 -3.74 -6.57
CA SER A 30 -16.52 -4.40 -7.76
C SER A 30 -15.47 -4.97 -8.72
N TYR A 31 -14.28 -4.41 -8.74
CA TYR A 31 -13.14 -4.88 -9.54
C TYR A 31 -11.82 -4.31 -8.99
N THR A 32 -10.72 -4.85 -9.49
CA THR A 32 -9.37 -4.30 -9.35
C THR A 32 -8.89 -3.83 -10.71
N LEU A 33 -8.30 -2.63 -10.77
CA LEU A 33 -7.74 -2.08 -12.00
C LEU A 33 -6.34 -2.66 -12.21
N VAL A 34 -6.08 -3.19 -13.41
CA VAL A 34 -4.81 -3.78 -13.82
C VAL A 34 -4.21 -2.94 -14.94
N THR A 35 -3.12 -2.24 -14.66
CA THR A 35 -2.44 -1.32 -15.59
C THR A 35 -1.11 -1.89 -16.05
N THR A 36 -0.93 -2.02 -17.35
CA THR A 36 0.38 -2.26 -17.98
C THR A 36 0.70 -1.08 -18.89
N ASP A 37 1.92 -0.99 -19.41
CA ASP A 37 2.29 0.01 -20.42
C ASP A 37 1.51 -0.10 -21.76
N ARG A 38 0.72 -1.18 -21.98
CA ARG A 38 -0.05 -1.38 -23.23
C ARG A 38 -1.56 -1.43 -23.03
N CYS A 39 -2.04 -1.68 -21.82
CA CYS A 39 -3.47 -1.77 -21.58
C CYS A 39 -3.87 -1.48 -20.13
N VAL A 40 -5.13 -1.11 -20.00
CA VAL A 40 -5.86 -1.09 -18.73
C VAL A 40 -6.90 -2.20 -18.78
N SER A 41 -6.98 -3.01 -17.74
CA SER A 41 -7.92 -4.13 -17.64
C SER A 41 -8.61 -4.14 -16.28
N LEU A 42 -9.79 -4.77 -16.21
CA LEU A 42 -10.57 -4.95 -15.00
C LEU A 42 -10.47 -6.40 -14.57
N LEU A 43 -9.88 -6.64 -13.40
CA LEU A 43 -9.91 -7.94 -12.75
C LEU A 43 -11.15 -8.00 -11.86
N SER A 44 -12.05 -8.95 -12.13
CA SER A 44 -13.27 -9.13 -11.35
C SER A 44 -13.59 -10.61 -11.15
N TYR A 45 -14.42 -10.91 -10.16
CA TYR A 45 -14.97 -12.23 -9.92
C TYR A 45 -16.44 -12.28 -10.34
N GLY A 46 -16.86 -13.39 -10.94
CA GLY A 46 -18.25 -13.60 -11.37
C GLY A 46 -18.54 -15.08 -11.56
N ASP A 47 -19.60 -15.40 -12.31
CA ASP A 47 -20.10 -16.78 -12.46
C ASP A 47 -19.06 -17.78 -12.99
N ALA A 48 -18.09 -17.31 -13.79
CA ALA A 48 -17.00 -18.13 -14.35
C ALA A 48 -15.71 -18.12 -13.49
N GLY A 49 -15.76 -17.53 -12.30
CA GLY A 49 -14.62 -17.23 -11.44
C GLY A 49 -13.90 -15.93 -11.84
N TYR A 50 -12.62 -15.79 -11.47
CA TYR A 50 -11.85 -14.60 -11.82
C TYR A 50 -11.69 -14.46 -13.34
N SER A 51 -11.88 -13.24 -13.81
CA SER A 51 -11.72 -12.84 -15.20
C SER A 51 -10.96 -11.52 -15.29
N LEU A 52 -10.21 -11.36 -16.38
CA LEU A 52 -9.47 -10.14 -16.67
C LEU A 52 -9.99 -9.55 -17.98
N TYR A 53 -10.75 -8.47 -17.89
CA TYR A 53 -11.37 -7.80 -19.04
C TYR A 53 -10.53 -6.60 -19.49
N LYS A 54 -9.95 -6.68 -20.69
CA LYS A 54 -9.20 -5.55 -21.27
C LYS A 54 -10.16 -4.43 -21.70
N MET A 55 -9.91 -3.22 -21.24
CA MET A 55 -10.69 -2.05 -21.65
C MET A 55 -10.39 -1.66 -23.09
N GLU A 56 -11.43 -1.22 -23.80
CA GLU A 56 -11.28 -0.65 -25.14
C GLU A 56 -11.04 0.85 -25.05
N VAL A 57 -9.82 1.26 -25.38
CA VAL A 57 -9.44 2.67 -25.58
C VAL A 57 -9.01 2.83 -27.02
N ASP A 58 -9.69 3.67 -27.79
CA ASP A 58 -9.49 3.76 -29.25
C ASP A 58 -8.03 4.05 -29.64
N ALA A 59 -7.34 4.91 -28.87
CA ALA A 59 -5.93 5.18 -29.07
C ALA A 59 -5.06 3.92 -28.91
N LEU A 60 -5.36 3.07 -27.92
CA LEU A 60 -4.63 1.84 -27.63
C LEU A 60 -4.93 0.71 -28.63
N ARG A 61 -6.09 0.72 -29.30
CA ARG A 61 -6.46 -0.32 -30.30
C ARG A 61 -5.43 -0.42 -31.43
N THR A 62 -4.83 0.69 -31.81
CA THR A 62 -3.88 0.76 -32.93
C THR A 62 -2.47 0.29 -32.58
N GLY A 63 -2.18 0.04 -31.29
CA GLY A 63 -0.84 -0.31 -30.79
C GLY A 63 0.19 0.82 -30.88
N LYS A 64 -0.23 2.04 -31.24
CA LYS A 64 0.64 3.23 -31.37
C LYS A 64 0.67 4.09 -30.11
N ALA A 65 0.03 3.64 -29.06
CA ALA A 65 -0.15 4.38 -27.83
C ALA A 65 0.26 3.51 -26.64
N ASP A 66 0.91 4.16 -25.68
CA ASP A 66 1.42 3.52 -24.47
C ASP A 66 0.68 4.08 -23.26
N VAL A 67 0.21 3.20 -22.40
CA VAL A 67 -0.44 3.59 -21.15
C VAL A 67 0.63 4.01 -20.16
N VAL A 68 0.41 5.15 -19.50
CA VAL A 68 1.34 5.67 -18.50
C VAL A 68 0.83 5.36 -17.09
N ALA A 69 -0.44 5.66 -16.82
CA ALA A 69 -1.05 5.44 -15.52
C ALA A 69 -2.58 5.35 -15.67
N SER A 70 -3.25 4.79 -14.67
CA SER A 70 -4.71 4.82 -14.61
C SER A 70 -5.21 4.88 -13.17
N ALA A 71 -6.41 5.39 -12.97
CA ALA A 71 -7.09 5.46 -11.68
C ALA A 71 -8.61 5.54 -11.88
N VAL A 72 -9.38 5.41 -10.79
CA VAL A 72 -10.85 5.39 -10.84
C VAL A 72 -11.44 6.65 -10.19
N ILE A 73 -12.48 7.20 -10.79
CA ILE A 73 -13.32 8.24 -10.19
C ILE A 73 -14.62 7.56 -9.75
N GLU A 74 -14.87 7.53 -8.45
CA GLU A 74 -16.10 6.96 -7.88
C GLU A 74 -16.99 8.05 -7.30
N ARG A 75 -18.22 8.12 -7.80
CA ARG A 75 -19.26 9.03 -7.30
C ARG A 75 -20.33 8.21 -6.58
N PRO A 76 -20.31 8.16 -5.23
CA PRO A 76 -21.22 7.31 -4.46
C PRO A 76 -22.70 7.59 -4.75
N ALA A 77 -23.08 8.87 -4.91
CA ALA A 77 -24.47 9.27 -5.12
C ALA A 77 -25.08 8.77 -6.43
N THR A 78 -24.27 8.57 -7.47
CA THR A 78 -24.75 8.14 -8.80
C THR A 78 -24.51 6.66 -9.06
N HIS A 79 -23.81 5.95 -8.16
CA HIS A 79 -23.30 4.59 -8.39
C HIS A 79 -22.49 4.42 -9.69
N GLN A 80 -21.99 5.52 -10.27
CA GLN A 80 -21.17 5.49 -11.46
C GLN A 80 -19.69 5.54 -11.06
N SER A 81 -18.93 4.54 -11.52
CA SER A 81 -17.47 4.63 -11.59
C SER A 81 -17.06 5.04 -13.00
N ARG A 82 -16.02 5.87 -13.09
CA ARG A 82 -15.35 6.23 -14.34
C ARG A 82 -13.87 5.89 -14.20
N ILE A 83 -13.23 5.53 -15.29
CA ILE A 83 -11.81 5.16 -15.29
C ILE A 83 -11.06 6.26 -16.04
N ALA A 84 -10.07 6.83 -15.39
CA ALA A 84 -9.16 7.79 -15.97
C ALA A 84 -7.92 7.05 -16.45
N VAL A 85 -7.63 7.15 -17.75
CA VAL A 85 -6.46 6.51 -18.38
C VAL A 85 -5.57 7.59 -18.95
N ALA A 86 -4.33 7.68 -18.46
CA ALA A 86 -3.29 8.50 -19.05
C ALA A 86 -2.48 7.68 -20.06
N TYR A 87 -2.29 8.19 -21.26
CA TYR A 87 -1.56 7.51 -22.33
C TYR A 87 -0.77 8.49 -23.20
N ALA A 88 0.31 7.99 -23.81
CA ALA A 88 1.14 8.69 -24.78
C ALA A 88 0.84 8.23 -26.21
N VAL A 89 0.88 9.15 -27.17
CA VAL A 89 0.85 8.85 -28.61
C VAL A 89 2.00 9.62 -29.27
N GLY A 90 3.14 8.95 -29.49
CA GLY A 90 4.39 9.65 -29.76
C GLY A 90 4.76 10.53 -28.56
N ASP A 91 4.99 11.82 -28.80
CA ASP A 91 5.37 12.78 -27.74
C ASP A 91 4.15 13.44 -27.05
N ALA A 92 2.94 13.24 -27.58
CA ALA A 92 1.73 13.84 -27.03
C ALA A 92 1.12 12.97 -25.93
N LEU A 93 0.73 13.60 -24.82
CA LEU A 93 0.17 12.94 -23.64
C LEU A 93 -1.29 13.32 -23.46
N PHE A 94 -2.12 12.33 -23.13
CA PHE A 94 -3.55 12.53 -22.95
C PHE A 94 -4.05 11.84 -21.69
N LEU A 95 -5.03 12.45 -21.04
CA LEU A 95 -5.89 11.82 -20.05
C LEU A 95 -7.28 11.64 -20.65
N GLN A 96 -7.83 10.44 -20.59
CA GLN A 96 -9.18 10.17 -21.05
C GLN A 96 -10.00 9.50 -19.96
N ILE A 97 -11.18 10.07 -19.71
CA ILE A 97 -12.18 9.49 -18.81
C ILE A 97 -13.04 8.53 -19.61
N LEU A 98 -13.34 7.35 -19.04
CA LEU A 98 -14.05 6.26 -19.70
C LEU A 98 -15.09 5.63 -18.76
N ALA A 99 -16.11 4.99 -19.34
CA ALA A 99 -16.99 4.09 -18.59
C ALA A 99 -16.34 2.69 -18.45
N PRO A 100 -16.47 2.00 -17.30
CA PRO A 100 -15.93 0.65 -17.12
C PRO A 100 -16.60 -0.40 -18.01
N HIS A 101 -17.90 -0.26 -18.27
CA HIS A 101 -18.68 -1.16 -19.11
C HIS A 101 -19.28 -0.39 -20.29
N HIS A 102 -19.10 -0.94 -21.49
CA HIS A 102 -19.78 -0.46 -22.69
C HIS A 102 -21.24 -0.90 -22.60
N GLU A 103 -22.17 -0.02 -22.27
CA GLU A 103 -23.59 -0.31 -22.51
C GLU A 103 -23.78 -0.44 -24.04
N PRO A 104 -24.36 -1.55 -24.54
CA PRO A 104 -24.73 -1.62 -25.94
C PRO A 104 -25.89 -0.65 -26.15
N LEU A 105 -25.62 0.46 -26.85
CA LEU A 105 -26.62 1.46 -27.22
C LEU A 105 -27.76 0.76 -27.99
N GLY A 106 -28.90 0.63 -27.32
CA GLY A 106 -30.15 0.26 -27.97
C GLY A 106 -30.68 1.44 -28.78
N LYS A 107 -30.58 1.32 -30.10
CA LYS A 107 -31.29 2.08 -31.15
C LYS A 107 -30.85 3.53 -31.41
N GLU A 108 -30.44 3.72 -32.66
CA GLU A 108 -30.44 4.92 -33.51
C GLU A 108 -31.17 6.13 -32.93
N ASP A 109 -30.38 7.12 -32.52
CA ASP A 109 -30.47 8.47 -33.08
C ASP A 109 -29.08 9.12 -33.01
N GLY A 110 -28.67 9.77 -34.09
CA GLY A 110 -27.35 10.37 -34.28
C GLY A 110 -27.09 11.60 -33.42
N ALA A 111 -27.11 11.44 -32.10
CA ALA A 111 -26.56 12.37 -31.14
C ALA A 111 -25.29 11.72 -30.58
N GLU A 112 -24.14 12.20 -31.08
CA GLU A 112 -22.81 12.18 -30.47
C GLU A 112 -22.57 11.14 -29.35
N ALA A 113 -21.55 10.31 -29.52
CA ALA A 113 -20.80 9.76 -28.40
C ALA A 113 -20.18 10.92 -27.59
N SER A 114 -21.02 11.68 -26.88
CA SER A 114 -20.75 13.03 -26.45
C SER A 114 -20.18 13.03 -25.03
N GLY A 115 -18.93 13.49 -24.91
CA GLY A 115 -18.45 14.11 -23.68
C GLY A 115 -17.69 13.26 -22.66
N CYS A 116 -17.04 12.15 -23.04
CA CYS A 116 -16.04 11.56 -22.14
C CYS A 116 -14.77 12.44 -22.14
N GLY A 117 -14.57 13.21 -21.07
CA GLY A 117 -13.51 14.23 -20.96
C GLY A 117 -12.15 13.69 -21.39
N LYS A 118 -11.64 14.25 -22.48
CA LYS A 118 -10.27 14.05 -22.96
C LYS A 118 -9.50 15.34 -22.72
N PHE A 119 -8.35 15.22 -22.07
CA PHE A 119 -7.49 16.33 -21.71
C PHE A 119 -6.10 16.06 -22.25
N GLU A 120 -5.42 17.11 -22.71
CA GLU A 120 -4.00 17.05 -23.03
C GLU A 120 -3.19 17.30 -21.75
N LEU A 121 -2.12 16.54 -21.57
CA LEU A 121 -1.22 16.66 -20.43
C LEU A 121 0.10 17.26 -20.88
N GLU A 122 0.66 18.14 -20.06
CA GLU A 122 1.94 18.81 -20.33
C GLU A 122 3.14 17.93 -19.95
N ALA A 123 2.95 16.99 -19.03
CA ALA A 123 4.00 16.11 -18.52
C ALA A 123 3.46 14.70 -18.28
N ALA A 124 4.35 13.70 -18.38
CA ALA A 124 4.00 12.30 -18.17
C ALA A 124 3.70 12.08 -16.67
N PRO A 125 2.58 11.41 -16.34
CA PRO A 125 2.31 11.07 -14.95
C PRO A 125 3.35 10.09 -14.39
N THR A 126 3.78 10.30 -13.16
CA THR A 126 4.59 9.35 -12.39
C THR A 126 3.70 8.34 -11.68
N CYS A 127 2.55 8.81 -11.16
CA CYS A 127 1.49 7.96 -10.63
C CYS A 127 0.14 8.68 -10.72
N MET A 128 -0.95 7.91 -10.58
CA MET A 128 -2.31 8.43 -10.47
C MET A 128 -3.02 7.75 -9.30
N PHE A 129 -3.88 8.48 -8.58
CA PHE A 129 -4.67 7.91 -7.51
C PHE A 129 -6.04 8.57 -7.37
N SER A 130 -7.01 7.80 -6.88
CA SER A 130 -8.37 8.26 -6.62
C SER A 130 -8.42 9.13 -5.38
N VAL A 131 -9.15 10.24 -5.44
CA VAL A 131 -9.31 11.14 -4.29
C VAL A 131 -10.76 11.61 -4.15
N ARG A 132 -11.19 11.72 -2.89
CA ARG A 132 -12.43 12.36 -2.49
C ARG A 132 -12.12 13.40 -1.45
N ALA A 133 -12.48 14.66 -1.71
CA ALA A 133 -12.12 15.76 -0.84
C ALA A 133 -13.26 16.74 -0.61
N VAL A 134 -13.33 17.30 0.60
CA VAL A 134 -14.25 18.39 0.93
C VAL A 134 -13.50 19.71 0.83
N GLY A 135 -13.99 20.61 0.00
CA GLY A 135 -13.42 21.95 -0.15
C GLY A 135 -13.86 22.89 0.97
N SER A 136 -13.08 23.94 1.19
CA SER A 136 -13.43 25.02 2.14
C SER A 136 -14.78 25.70 1.84
N ASN A 137 -15.23 25.63 0.58
CA ASN A 137 -16.53 26.12 0.12
C ASN A 137 -17.71 25.15 0.42
N GLY A 138 -17.44 23.98 1.01
CA GLY A 138 -18.42 22.93 1.31
C GLY A 138 -18.83 22.06 0.13
N GLY A 139 -18.22 22.26 -1.05
CA GLY A 139 -18.33 21.34 -2.18
C GLY A 139 -17.54 20.06 -1.94
N VAL A 140 -17.92 18.98 -2.63
CA VAL A 140 -17.21 17.70 -2.60
C VAL A 140 -16.62 17.44 -3.98
N PHE A 141 -15.33 17.18 -4.03
CA PHE A 141 -14.62 16.77 -5.23
C PHE A 141 -14.48 15.25 -5.27
N TYR A 142 -14.90 14.65 -6.38
CA TYR A 142 -14.68 13.24 -6.70
C TYR A 142 -13.82 13.17 -7.96
N GLY A 143 -12.60 12.67 -7.85
CA GLY A 143 -11.69 12.70 -8.99
C GLY A 143 -10.47 11.83 -8.84
N VAL A 144 -9.54 12.07 -9.75
CA VAL A 144 -8.20 11.50 -9.74
C VAL A 144 -7.17 12.62 -9.61
N MET A 145 -6.12 12.33 -8.85
CA MET A 145 -4.88 13.09 -8.87
C MET A 145 -3.94 12.49 -9.90
N VAL A 146 -3.33 13.37 -10.69
CA VAL A 146 -2.30 13.06 -11.67
C VAL A 146 -1.02 13.73 -11.17
N CYS A 147 -0.09 12.92 -10.68
CA CYS A 147 1.21 13.38 -10.22
C CYS A 147 2.19 13.38 -11.38
N CYS A 148 2.91 14.47 -11.58
CA CYS A 148 3.97 14.61 -12.56
C CYS A 148 5.27 14.99 -11.84
N THR A 149 6.39 15.01 -12.58
CA THR A 149 7.64 15.62 -12.10
C THR A 149 7.35 17.09 -11.75
N ASP A 150 7.37 17.42 -10.47
CA ASP A 150 7.19 18.77 -9.88
C ASP A 150 5.80 19.41 -9.93
N SER A 151 4.74 18.66 -10.28
CA SER A 151 3.38 19.20 -10.24
C SER A 151 2.30 18.14 -9.99
N MET A 152 1.15 18.59 -9.51
CA MET A 152 -0.05 17.77 -9.39
C MET A 152 -1.23 18.46 -10.08
N MET A 153 -2.05 17.65 -10.74
CA MET A 153 -3.29 18.08 -11.37
C MET A 153 -4.43 17.22 -10.89
N ALA A 154 -5.62 17.82 -10.76
CA ALA A 154 -6.83 17.11 -10.36
C ALA A 154 -7.86 17.13 -11.48
N PHE A 155 -8.41 15.97 -11.80
CA PHE A 155 -9.47 15.83 -12.80
C PHE A 155 -10.65 15.09 -12.17
N GLY A 156 -11.85 15.65 -12.29
CA GLY A 156 -13.01 15.06 -11.63
C GLY A 156 -14.27 15.89 -11.72
N TYR A 157 -15.16 15.64 -10.76
CA TYR A 157 -16.47 16.26 -10.66
C TYR A 157 -16.55 17.00 -9.32
N ILE A 158 -17.07 18.23 -9.35
CA ILE A 158 -17.42 18.96 -8.14
C ILE A 158 -18.93 18.87 -7.96
N GLU A 159 -19.36 18.39 -6.81
CA GLU A 159 -20.77 18.34 -6.43
C GLU A 159 -21.02 19.29 -5.26
N SER A 160 -22.07 20.10 -5.36
CA SER A 160 -22.55 20.85 -4.20
C SER A 160 -23.37 19.92 -3.30
N ARG A 161 -23.28 20.11 -1.98
CA ARG A 161 -24.09 19.34 -1.01
C ARG A 161 -25.61 19.44 -1.26
N LYS A 162 -26.07 20.50 -1.95
CA LYS A 162 -27.48 20.70 -2.32
C LYS A 162 -27.94 19.83 -3.49
N ASP A 163 -27.03 19.39 -4.35
CA ASP A 163 -27.34 18.70 -5.61
C ASP A 163 -27.29 17.16 -5.48
N ILE A 164 -26.92 16.63 -4.31
CA ILE A 164 -26.80 15.19 -4.01
C ILE A 164 -28.17 14.46 -4.13
N SER A 165 -29.28 15.20 -4.16
CA SER A 165 -30.65 14.65 -4.20
C SER A 165 -31.27 14.51 -5.59
N THR A 166 -30.62 14.98 -6.65
CA THR A 166 -31.14 14.90 -8.02
C THR A 166 -30.27 13.98 -8.88
N THR A 167 -30.85 12.86 -9.34
CA THR A 167 -30.24 11.85 -10.21
C THR A 167 -29.80 12.38 -11.59
N ASP A 168 -30.14 13.61 -11.94
CA ASP A 168 -29.82 14.27 -13.22
C ASP A 168 -28.66 15.28 -13.07
N SER A 169 -27.56 14.86 -12.43
CA SER A 169 -26.36 15.69 -12.35
C SER A 169 -25.68 15.77 -13.72
N THR A 170 -25.87 16.89 -14.44
CA THR A 170 -25.15 17.26 -15.67
C THR A 170 -23.67 17.60 -15.42
N ALA A 171 -23.09 17.13 -14.31
CA ALA A 171 -21.72 17.43 -13.95
C ALA A 171 -20.78 16.84 -15.01
N VAL A 172 -20.02 17.71 -15.66
CA VAL A 172 -18.99 17.34 -16.64
C VAL A 172 -17.68 17.17 -15.88
N CYS A 173 -16.88 16.17 -16.27
CA CYS A 173 -15.54 16.03 -15.71
C CYS A 173 -14.68 17.21 -16.17
N ALA A 174 -13.98 17.85 -15.24
CA ALA A 174 -13.13 19.00 -15.52
C ALA A 174 -11.77 18.86 -14.83
N ARG A 175 -10.75 19.54 -15.39
CA ARG A 175 -9.49 19.84 -14.70
C ARG A 175 -9.75 20.97 -13.71
N LEU A 176 -9.33 20.80 -12.46
CA LEU A 176 -9.35 21.90 -11.49
C LEU A 176 -8.34 22.98 -11.91
N ASP A 177 -8.76 24.24 -11.87
CA ASP A 177 -7.82 25.36 -11.92
C ASP A 177 -7.05 25.49 -10.60
N ASN A 178 -6.04 26.38 -10.55
CA ASN A 178 -5.17 26.52 -9.39
C ASN A 178 -5.92 26.96 -8.13
N ASP A 179 -6.93 27.82 -8.25
CA ASP A 179 -7.70 28.33 -7.11
C ASP A 179 -8.62 27.24 -6.56
N GLN A 180 -9.27 26.48 -7.45
CA GLN A 180 -10.07 25.32 -7.10
C GLN A 180 -9.19 24.24 -6.46
N PHE A 181 -8.05 23.91 -7.06
CA PHE A 181 -7.12 22.92 -6.53
C PHE A 181 -6.69 23.29 -5.11
N ALA A 182 -6.25 24.53 -4.88
CA ALA A 182 -5.84 25.01 -3.56
C ALA A 182 -7.01 25.05 -2.56
N ALA A 183 -8.25 25.24 -3.01
CA ALA A 183 -9.43 25.23 -2.14
C ALA A 183 -9.79 23.83 -1.59
N PHE A 184 -9.45 22.77 -2.33
CA PHE A 184 -9.63 21.36 -1.92
C PHE A 184 -8.37 20.77 -1.28
N PHE A 185 -7.18 21.17 -1.75
CA PHE A 185 -5.90 20.57 -1.43
C PHE A 185 -4.81 21.62 -1.17
N PRO A 186 -4.96 22.48 -0.14
CA PRO A 186 -4.07 23.62 0.05
C PRO A 186 -2.60 23.21 0.26
N GLU A 187 -2.36 22.16 1.06
CA GLU A 187 -1.02 21.65 1.34
C GLU A 187 -0.38 20.96 0.14
N LEU A 188 -1.18 20.37 -0.76
CA LEU A 188 -0.69 19.72 -1.98
C LEU A 188 -0.39 20.75 -3.06
N ALA A 189 -1.04 21.92 -3.04
CA ALA A 189 -0.83 22.98 -4.04
C ALA A 189 0.60 23.53 -4.02
N THR A 190 1.29 23.40 -2.88
CA THR A 190 2.69 23.81 -2.69
C THR A 190 3.67 22.63 -2.71
N PHE A 191 3.19 21.41 -2.91
CA PHE A 191 4.04 20.21 -2.86
C PHE A 191 4.76 20.00 -4.20
N THR A 192 6.10 20.07 -4.18
CA THR A 192 6.93 20.08 -5.40
C THR A 192 7.76 18.80 -5.60
N HIS A 193 7.69 17.83 -4.69
CA HIS A 193 8.46 16.60 -4.83
C HIS A 193 7.82 15.64 -5.83
N THR A 194 8.64 14.93 -6.59
CA THR A 194 8.16 13.93 -7.55
C THR A 194 7.63 12.71 -6.81
N ILE A 195 6.31 12.55 -6.76
CA ILE A 195 5.63 11.43 -6.08
C ILE A 195 5.72 10.17 -6.94
N LEU A 196 6.17 9.07 -6.32
CA LEU A 196 6.25 7.73 -6.92
C LEU A 196 5.32 6.73 -6.25
N ALA A 197 4.89 6.96 -5.01
CA ALA A 197 4.00 6.05 -4.29
C ALA A 197 3.00 6.83 -3.45
N VAL A 198 1.76 6.34 -3.41
CA VAL A 198 0.68 6.95 -2.63
C VAL A 198 -0.10 5.87 -1.91
N ASN A 199 -0.39 6.12 -0.64
CA ASN A 199 -1.35 5.31 0.10
C ASN A 199 -2.30 6.21 0.89
N ILE A 200 -3.60 5.88 0.82
CA ILE A 200 -4.64 6.64 1.49
C ILE A 200 -5.38 5.68 2.40
N PHE A 201 -5.48 6.04 3.66
CA PHE A 201 -6.28 5.34 4.65
C PHE A 201 -7.36 6.27 5.20
N THR A 202 -8.61 5.82 5.18
CA THR A 202 -9.75 6.54 5.74
C THR A 202 -10.49 5.65 6.73
N SER A 203 -10.69 6.12 7.97
CA SER A 203 -11.43 5.38 8.99
C SER A 203 -12.88 5.83 9.04
N PRO A 204 -13.87 4.99 8.65
CA PRO A 204 -15.29 5.33 8.71
C PRO A 204 -15.79 5.62 10.14
N GLU A 205 -15.10 5.14 11.17
CA GLU A 205 -15.57 5.21 12.56
C GLU A 205 -15.22 6.51 13.28
N LYS A 206 -14.19 7.24 12.83
CA LYS A 206 -13.53 8.27 13.67
C LYS A 206 -13.30 9.61 12.96
N ASP A 207 -13.84 9.80 11.77
CA ASP A 207 -13.70 11.06 11.01
C ASP A 207 -12.22 11.50 10.87
N GLN A 208 -11.31 10.54 10.73
CA GLN A 208 -9.87 10.74 10.53
C GLN A 208 -9.39 9.99 9.29
N GLY A 209 -8.38 10.55 8.63
CA GLY A 209 -7.72 9.89 7.52
C GLY A 209 -6.28 10.35 7.34
N TRP A 210 -5.50 9.49 6.68
CA TRP A 210 -4.10 9.70 6.39
C TRP A 210 -3.82 9.53 4.91
N ILE A 211 -2.90 10.34 4.40
CA ILE A 211 -2.30 10.19 3.07
C ILE A 211 -0.80 10.10 3.28
N ALA A 212 -0.16 9.10 2.69
CA ALA A 212 1.29 9.00 2.63
C ALA A 212 1.75 9.15 1.17
N PHE A 213 2.78 9.97 0.97
CA PHE A 213 3.50 10.12 -0.29
C PHE A 213 4.92 9.59 -0.13
N GLY A 214 5.35 8.77 -1.07
CA GLY A 214 6.75 8.40 -1.26
C GLY A 214 7.29 9.06 -2.52
N CYS A 215 8.44 9.73 -2.41
CA CYS A 215 8.99 10.55 -3.49
C CYS A 215 10.28 9.96 -4.09
N ALA A 216 10.62 10.41 -5.30
CA ALA A 216 11.79 9.98 -6.05
C ALA A 216 13.12 10.35 -5.40
N ASP A 217 13.13 11.40 -4.57
CA ASP A 217 14.30 11.89 -3.83
C ASP A 217 14.42 11.29 -2.42
N GLY A 218 13.61 10.28 -2.09
CA GLY A 218 13.61 9.64 -0.78
C GLY A 218 12.79 10.36 0.29
N LEU A 219 12.13 11.48 -0.03
CA LEU A 219 11.18 12.09 0.89
C LEU A 219 9.94 11.22 1.04
N VAL A 220 9.53 10.99 2.28
CA VAL A 220 8.21 10.48 2.64
C VAL A 220 7.46 11.55 3.42
N CYS A 221 6.30 11.96 2.90
CA CYS A 221 5.41 12.92 3.53
C CYS A 221 4.13 12.21 3.96
N VAL A 222 3.76 12.35 5.24
CA VAL A 222 2.51 11.81 5.78
C VAL A 222 1.63 12.97 6.23
N LEU A 223 0.43 13.04 5.67
CA LEU A 223 -0.61 14.02 5.94
C LEU A 223 -1.69 13.36 6.79
N HIS A 224 -2.07 13.99 7.90
CA HIS A 224 -3.18 13.57 8.75
C HIS A 224 -4.27 14.65 8.72
N GLY A 225 -5.47 14.29 8.30
CA GLY A 225 -6.59 15.20 8.14
C GLY A 225 -7.87 14.70 8.80
N SER A 226 -8.87 15.59 8.81
CA SER A 226 -10.24 15.22 9.16
C SER A 226 -10.89 14.50 7.99
N MET A 227 -11.90 13.70 8.28
CA MET A 227 -12.72 13.05 7.28
C MET A 227 -14.19 13.36 7.54
N GLN A 228 -14.95 13.65 6.50
CA GLN A 228 -16.40 13.80 6.57
C GLN A 228 -17.03 12.95 5.47
N GLN A 229 -17.87 11.98 5.84
CA GLN A 229 -18.58 11.10 4.89
C GLN A 229 -17.63 10.43 3.86
N GLY A 230 -16.47 9.94 4.32
CA GLY A 230 -15.47 9.29 3.45
C GLY A 230 -14.64 10.23 2.59
N CYS A 231 -14.82 11.54 2.73
CA CYS A 231 -14.07 12.56 2.00
C CYS A 231 -13.03 13.20 2.93
N LEU A 232 -11.79 13.31 2.47
CA LEU A 232 -10.71 13.92 3.23
C LEU A 232 -10.84 15.45 3.23
N GLY A 233 -10.56 16.07 4.38
CA GLY A 233 -10.63 17.51 4.55
C GLY A 233 -9.45 18.02 5.38
N GLY A 234 -8.80 19.06 4.87
CA GLY A 234 -7.78 19.81 5.59
C GLY A 234 -8.35 20.69 6.71
N PRO A 235 -7.50 21.41 7.45
CA PRO A 235 -6.03 21.45 7.30
C PRO A 235 -5.36 20.13 7.68
N PHE A 236 -4.30 19.76 6.97
CA PHE A 236 -3.54 18.54 7.23
C PHE A 236 -2.36 18.79 8.18
N LYS A 237 -2.18 17.92 9.17
CA LYS A 237 -0.93 17.83 9.94
C LYS A 237 0.07 17.01 9.15
N MET A 238 1.20 17.62 8.78
CA MET A 238 2.25 17.00 7.97
C MET A 238 3.38 16.44 8.85
N LYS A 239 3.98 15.33 8.40
CA LYS A 239 5.16 14.70 8.99
C LYS A 239 6.07 14.22 7.86
N ASP A 240 7.29 14.72 7.85
CA ASP A 240 8.30 14.37 6.85
C ASP A 240 9.31 13.39 7.43
N LEU A 241 9.71 12.42 6.61
CA LEU A 241 10.73 11.42 6.87
C LEU A 241 11.64 11.37 5.65
N GLN A 242 12.95 11.23 5.85
CA GLN A 242 13.92 11.19 4.76
C GLN A 242 14.59 9.82 4.70
N LEU A 243 14.61 9.22 3.50
CA LEU A 243 15.36 8.02 3.17
C LEU A 243 16.43 8.31 2.12
N ASN A 244 17.30 7.33 1.88
CA ASN A 244 18.49 7.48 1.05
C ASN A 244 18.28 7.16 -0.44
N GLY A 245 17.07 6.76 -0.85
CA GLY A 245 16.79 6.36 -2.23
C GLY A 245 15.33 6.54 -2.62
N PRO A 246 14.99 6.36 -3.92
CA PRO A 246 13.63 6.54 -4.42
C PRO A 246 12.66 5.61 -3.70
N VAL A 247 11.58 6.19 -3.17
CA VAL A 247 10.54 5.43 -2.46
C VAL A 247 9.67 4.70 -3.48
N THR A 248 9.57 3.38 -3.35
CA THR A 248 8.83 2.51 -4.28
C THR A 248 7.44 2.14 -3.80
N SER A 249 7.24 2.09 -2.48
CA SER A 249 5.92 1.90 -1.87
C SER A 249 5.85 2.56 -0.50
N VAL A 250 4.63 2.96 -0.13
CA VAL A 250 4.24 3.39 1.20
C VAL A 250 2.96 2.66 1.57
N ALA A 251 2.86 2.12 2.79
CA ALA A 251 1.66 1.43 3.27
C ALA A 251 1.32 1.86 4.69
N LEU A 252 0.18 2.53 4.86
CA LEU A 252 -0.34 2.94 6.16
C LEU A 252 -1.08 1.77 6.81
N PHE A 253 -0.78 1.50 8.07
CA PHE A 253 -1.47 0.48 8.86
C PHE A 253 -1.76 0.99 10.27
N PRO A 254 -2.84 1.77 10.45
CA PRO A 254 -3.21 2.30 11.75
C PRO A 254 -3.50 1.17 12.75
N LYS A 255 -3.02 1.31 13.98
CA LYS A 255 -3.22 0.33 15.07
C LYS A 255 -3.87 1.00 16.27
N GLN A 256 -4.80 0.32 16.95
CA GLN A 256 -5.35 0.81 18.21
C GLN A 256 -4.36 0.57 19.35
N LYS A 257 -4.06 1.62 20.10
CA LYS A 257 -3.28 1.58 21.33
C LYS A 257 -4.20 1.80 22.51
N LYS A 258 -4.23 0.83 23.43
CA LYS A 258 -4.96 0.97 24.70
C LYS A 258 -4.15 1.89 25.60
N THR A 259 -4.77 2.97 26.08
CA THR A 259 -4.12 3.85 27.06
C THR A 259 -4.46 3.42 28.48
N THR A 260 -3.49 3.51 29.39
CA THR A 260 -3.63 3.07 30.80
C THR A 260 -4.45 4.03 31.66
N LYS A 261 -4.74 5.24 31.18
CA LYS A 261 -5.28 6.32 32.03
C LYS A 261 -6.78 6.57 31.88
N GLU A 262 -7.40 6.14 30.81
CA GLU A 262 -8.84 6.18 30.58
C GLU A 262 -9.13 5.08 29.56
N SER A 263 -10.30 4.44 29.60
CA SER A 263 -10.70 3.36 28.69
C SER A 263 -10.93 3.81 27.24
N THR A 264 -10.12 4.75 26.76
CA THR A 264 -10.12 5.30 25.41
C THR A 264 -8.94 4.72 24.63
N SER A 265 -9.26 3.98 23.58
CA SER A 265 -8.31 3.51 22.57
C SER A 265 -7.97 4.66 21.63
N ILE A 266 -6.68 4.96 21.46
CA ILE A 266 -6.20 5.96 20.49
C ILE A 266 -5.64 5.21 19.29
N TRP A 267 -5.93 5.69 18.08
CA TRP A 267 -5.34 5.15 16.86
C TRP A 267 -3.96 5.76 16.63
N CYS A 268 -2.97 4.90 16.45
CA CYS A 268 -1.61 5.26 16.10
C CYS A 268 -1.42 5.03 14.59
N CYS A 269 -0.87 6.03 13.91
CA CYS A 269 -0.54 5.92 12.49
C CYS A 269 0.84 5.28 12.34
N ASN A 270 0.86 4.05 11.82
CA ASN A 270 2.10 3.36 11.45
C ASN A 270 2.24 3.33 9.93
N LEU A 271 3.47 3.22 9.47
CA LEU A 271 3.83 3.30 8.07
C LEU A 271 4.96 2.32 7.74
N LEU A 272 4.76 1.53 6.69
CA LEU A 272 5.81 0.77 6.02
C LEU A 272 6.28 1.56 4.81
N VAL A 273 7.59 1.70 4.65
CA VAL A 273 8.23 2.35 3.51
C VAL A 273 9.20 1.39 2.86
N THR A 274 9.15 1.27 1.53
CA THR A 274 10.13 0.54 0.73
C THR A 274 10.84 1.47 -0.23
N CYS A 275 12.12 1.21 -0.49
CA CYS A 275 12.92 1.98 -1.43
C CYS A 275 13.53 1.07 -2.50
N ALA A 276 13.79 1.64 -3.69
CA ALA A 276 14.51 0.95 -4.75
C ALA A 276 15.96 0.64 -4.35
N ILE A 277 16.54 1.47 -3.47
CA ILE A 277 17.90 1.33 -2.95
C ILE A 277 17.83 1.33 -1.43
N GLY A 278 18.41 0.31 -0.80
CA GLY A 278 18.48 0.19 0.65
C GLY A 278 17.38 -0.70 1.25
N GLN A 279 17.07 -0.46 2.51
CA GLN A 279 16.24 -1.33 3.32
C GLN A 279 14.80 -0.83 3.42
N ALA A 280 13.87 -1.75 3.69
CA ALA A 280 12.51 -1.39 4.09
C ALA A 280 12.49 -0.95 5.56
N VAL A 281 11.71 0.10 5.85
CA VAL A 281 11.64 0.71 7.19
C VAL A 281 10.19 0.81 7.63
N VAL A 282 9.95 0.43 8.88
CA VAL A 282 8.67 0.62 9.55
C VAL A 282 8.79 1.81 10.49
N TYR A 283 7.86 2.75 10.42
CA TYR A 283 7.70 3.84 11.36
C TYR A 283 6.41 3.65 12.14
N GLU A 284 6.49 3.63 13.46
CA GLU A 284 5.31 3.45 14.31
C GLU A 284 4.93 4.74 15.02
N ASP A 285 3.63 4.92 15.26
CA ASP A 285 3.07 6.02 16.03
C ASP A 285 3.63 7.41 15.61
N LEU A 286 3.54 7.70 14.30
CA LEU A 286 4.20 8.85 13.63
C LEU A 286 3.90 10.22 14.25
N TYR A 287 2.77 10.36 14.94
CA TYR A 287 2.31 11.60 15.54
C TYR A 287 2.33 11.58 17.07
N SER A 288 2.95 10.56 17.69
CA SER A 288 3.15 10.51 19.12
C SER A 288 3.91 11.74 19.64
N THR A 289 3.53 12.19 20.83
CA THR A 289 4.14 13.32 21.52
C THR A 289 5.19 12.88 22.55
N SER A 290 5.37 11.58 22.75
CA SER A 290 6.40 11.01 23.61
C SER A 290 7.76 11.14 22.91
N ASN A 291 8.70 11.83 23.55
CA ASN A 291 10.07 12.01 23.09
C ASN A 291 10.94 10.72 23.19
N GLU A 292 10.32 9.57 23.48
CA GLU A 292 11.02 8.28 23.40
C GLU A 292 11.10 7.92 21.92
N ASP A 293 12.31 8.05 21.37
CA ASP A 293 12.79 7.66 20.05
C ASP A 293 11.72 7.33 19.01
N GLN A 294 11.68 8.11 17.91
CA GLN A 294 10.97 7.72 16.68
C GLN A 294 11.16 6.22 16.46
N THR A 295 10.11 5.43 16.67
CA THR A 295 10.15 3.97 16.66
C THR A 295 10.18 3.52 15.22
N SER A 296 11.29 3.85 14.57
CA SER A 296 11.67 3.33 13.28
C SER A 296 12.40 2.01 13.49
N GLU A 297 12.05 1.03 12.67
CA GLU A 297 12.72 -0.25 12.62
C GLU A 297 13.00 -0.62 11.17
N VAL A 298 14.28 -0.88 10.90
CA VAL A 298 14.73 -1.44 9.63
C VAL A 298 14.40 -2.93 9.60
N LEU A 299 13.72 -3.37 8.54
CA LEU A 299 13.37 -4.77 8.35
C LEU A 299 14.60 -5.60 7.99
N VAL A 300 14.86 -6.64 8.79
CA VAL A 300 15.98 -7.55 8.61
C VAL A 300 15.99 -8.20 7.23
N ASP A 301 17.17 -8.26 6.61
CA ASP A 301 17.42 -8.91 5.32
C ASP A 301 16.63 -8.32 4.14
N SER A 302 15.98 -7.17 4.29
CA SER A 302 15.16 -6.57 3.22
C SER A 302 15.98 -6.08 2.03
N ASP A 303 17.24 -5.71 2.25
CA ASP A 303 18.22 -5.27 1.26
C ASP A 303 19.03 -6.41 0.62
N THR A 304 18.79 -7.66 1.01
CA THR A 304 19.54 -8.81 0.44
C THR A 304 19.11 -9.18 -0.98
N PHE A 305 18.11 -8.49 -1.53
CA PHE A 305 17.38 -8.85 -2.75
C PHE A 305 17.39 -7.72 -3.81
N ASP A 306 18.46 -6.92 -3.82
CA ASP A 306 18.74 -5.78 -4.72
C ASP A 306 17.79 -4.59 -4.53
N SER A 307 16.62 -4.63 -5.16
CA SER A 307 15.59 -3.59 -5.09
C SER A 307 14.26 -4.12 -4.57
N ILE A 308 13.64 -3.34 -3.67
CA ILE A 308 12.29 -3.59 -3.19
C ILE A 308 11.34 -2.73 -4.02
N PHE A 309 10.42 -3.34 -4.75
CA PHE A 309 9.48 -2.63 -5.62
C PHE A 309 8.11 -2.45 -4.98
N ALA A 310 7.65 -3.42 -4.20
CA ALA A 310 6.33 -3.38 -3.60
C ALA A 310 6.40 -3.63 -2.10
N GLY A 311 5.52 -2.97 -1.36
CA GLY A 311 5.34 -3.16 0.07
C GLY A 311 3.87 -2.95 0.42
N ILE A 312 3.24 -3.94 1.05
CA ILE A 312 1.87 -3.85 1.57
C ILE A 312 1.78 -4.38 3.00
N THR A 313 0.70 -4.02 3.68
CA THR A 313 0.32 -4.60 4.96
C THR A 313 -0.91 -5.48 4.77
N ALA A 314 -0.89 -6.69 5.32
CA ALA A 314 -1.95 -7.68 5.16
C ALA A 314 -1.98 -8.60 6.38
N ASP A 315 -3.17 -8.90 6.89
CA ASP A 315 -3.39 -9.99 7.86
C ASP A 315 -3.48 -11.30 7.08
N ILE A 316 -2.33 -11.89 6.76
CA ILE A 316 -2.24 -13.08 5.91
C ILE A 316 -2.50 -14.38 6.66
N ASP A 317 -2.37 -14.36 7.98
CA ASP A 317 -2.68 -15.51 8.83
C ASP A 317 -4.03 -15.42 9.55
N LEU A 318 -4.81 -14.37 9.26
CA LEU A 318 -6.18 -14.17 9.70
C LEU A 318 -6.29 -14.19 11.24
N ASP A 319 -5.31 -13.61 11.94
CA ASP A 319 -5.34 -13.47 13.40
C ASP A 319 -5.74 -12.06 13.88
N GLY A 320 -5.97 -11.13 12.97
CA GLY A 320 -6.36 -9.75 13.23
C GLY A 320 -5.19 -8.78 13.42
N GLU A 321 -3.96 -9.27 13.46
CA GLU A 321 -2.75 -8.46 13.41
C GLU A 321 -2.19 -8.40 11.99
N VAL A 322 -1.46 -7.34 11.66
CA VAL A 322 -0.95 -7.16 10.30
C VAL A 322 0.44 -7.74 10.14
N GLU A 323 0.66 -8.47 9.05
CA GLU A 323 1.98 -8.77 8.51
C GLU A 323 2.38 -7.75 7.45
N LEU A 324 3.69 -7.66 7.20
CA LEU A 324 4.28 -6.82 6.16
C LEU A 324 4.78 -7.70 5.04
N LEU A 325 4.35 -7.43 3.81
CA LEU A 325 4.77 -8.17 2.62
C LEU A 325 5.61 -7.27 1.70
N LEU A 326 6.77 -7.76 1.27
CA LEU A 326 7.67 -7.07 0.36
C LEU A 326 7.85 -7.85 -0.95
N GLY A 327 7.70 -7.19 -2.08
CA GLY A 327 8.02 -7.71 -3.41
C GLY A 327 9.33 -7.14 -3.93
N THR A 328 10.21 -8.00 -4.44
CA THR A 328 11.56 -7.61 -4.88
C THR A 328 11.80 -7.90 -6.36
N ASP A 329 12.81 -7.24 -6.94
CA ASP A 329 13.28 -7.49 -8.31
C ASP A 329 13.86 -8.91 -8.47
N SER A 330 14.48 -9.42 -7.40
CA SER A 330 15.08 -10.76 -7.36
C SER A 330 14.07 -11.93 -7.37
N GLN A 331 12.79 -11.65 -7.64
CA GLN A 331 11.69 -12.65 -7.67
C GLN A 331 11.39 -13.25 -6.30
N VAL A 332 11.87 -12.62 -5.23
CA VAL A 332 11.63 -13.06 -3.86
C VAL A 332 10.59 -12.16 -3.21
N MET A 333 9.57 -12.79 -2.64
CA MET A 333 8.70 -12.14 -1.67
C MET A 333 9.27 -12.34 -0.26
N LEU A 334 9.12 -11.34 0.60
CA LEU A 334 9.43 -11.42 2.03
C LEU A 334 8.18 -11.13 2.85
N ALA A 335 8.05 -11.76 4.01
CA ALA A 335 6.98 -11.49 4.96
C ALA A 335 7.56 -11.28 6.36
N TYR A 336 6.98 -10.35 7.10
CA TYR A 336 7.37 -10.01 8.46
C TYR A 336 6.16 -9.97 9.36
N LYS A 337 6.31 -10.48 10.58
CA LYS A 337 5.31 -10.39 11.63
C LYS A 337 5.92 -9.73 12.86
N GLU A 338 5.09 -9.01 13.60
CA GLU A 338 5.46 -8.51 14.93
C GLU A 338 5.76 -9.71 15.83
N GLY A 339 6.97 -9.76 16.40
CA GLY A 339 7.35 -10.79 17.36
C GLY A 339 6.44 -10.67 18.58
N ALA A 340 5.93 -11.79 19.06
CA ALA A 340 5.20 -11.82 20.31
C ALA A 340 6.10 -11.23 21.40
N GLY A 341 5.79 -10.00 21.83
CA GLY A 341 6.37 -9.44 23.03
C GLY A 341 5.97 -10.35 24.18
N ASP A 342 6.95 -10.84 24.95
CA ASP A 342 6.65 -11.51 26.22
C ASP A 342 6.08 -10.48 27.19
N ASP A 343 4.81 -10.14 27.06
CA ASP A 343 4.00 -9.48 28.09
C ASP A 343 3.62 -10.47 29.21
N SER A 344 4.43 -11.52 29.44
CA SER A 344 4.32 -12.43 30.57
C SER A 344 5.26 -11.99 31.68
N SER A 345 4.93 -10.91 32.37
CA SER A 345 5.48 -10.63 33.70
C SER A 345 4.81 -11.55 34.74
N HIS A 346 4.97 -12.88 34.62
CA HIS A 346 4.73 -13.81 35.73
C HIS A 346 5.70 -15.01 35.62
N ALA A 347 6.51 -15.11 36.65
CA ALA A 347 7.63 -16.01 36.91
C ALA A 347 7.35 -17.51 36.67
N GLU A 348 8.41 -18.28 36.38
CA GLU A 348 8.99 -19.17 37.40
C GLU A 348 10.41 -19.63 37.02
N ASP A 349 11.29 -19.45 37.99
CA ASP A 349 12.69 -19.83 38.04
C ASP A 349 12.79 -21.36 38.19
N ALA A 350 13.39 -22.03 37.22
CA ALA A 350 13.76 -23.44 37.34
C ALA A 350 15.13 -23.67 36.68
N THR A 351 16.14 -23.37 37.49
CA THR A 351 17.52 -23.83 37.36
C THR A 351 17.57 -25.35 37.18
N THR A 352 18.17 -25.85 36.09
CA THR A 352 18.79 -27.18 36.10
C THR A 352 19.99 -27.23 35.16
N ASN A 353 21.18 -27.31 35.75
CA ASN A 353 22.45 -27.63 35.10
C ASN A 353 22.44 -29.05 34.52
N SER A 354 23.04 -29.26 33.33
CA SER A 354 23.92 -30.43 33.11
C SER A 354 24.84 -30.28 31.89
N HIS A 355 26.14 -30.28 32.21
CA HIS A 355 27.31 -30.89 31.57
C HIS A 355 27.47 -31.08 30.04
N VAL A 356 28.57 -30.46 29.60
CA VAL A 356 29.54 -30.74 28.54
C VAL A 356 29.73 -32.22 28.14
N ASP A 357 29.81 -32.47 26.83
CA ASP A 357 30.75 -33.44 26.24
C ASP A 357 31.24 -32.96 24.86
N GLU A 358 32.56 -32.90 24.70
CA GLU A 358 33.29 -32.64 23.46
C GLU A 358 33.35 -33.89 22.58
N SER A 359 33.16 -33.75 21.26
CA SER A 359 34.00 -34.48 20.30
C SER A 359 34.01 -33.79 18.93
N SER A 360 35.19 -33.84 18.33
CA SER A 360 35.69 -33.07 17.21
C SER A 360 35.60 -33.83 15.87
N SER A 361 35.35 -33.11 14.78
CA SER A 361 36.03 -33.34 13.50
C SER A 361 35.91 -32.11 12.60
N ALA A 362 37.03 -31.70 12.01
CA ALA A 362 37.23 -30.41 11.35
C ALA A 362 37.16 -30.51 9.81
N SER A 363 36.48 -29.53 9.20
CA SER A 363 36.87 -28.66 8.06
C SER A 363 37.17 -29.25 6.67
N PRO A 364 37.07 -28.47 5.55
CA PRO A 364 37.17 -26.99 5.40
C PRO A 364 35.98 -26.30 4.68
N THR A 365 35.45 -25.17 5.15
CA THR A 365 35.85 -23.74 4.95
C THR A 365 35.99 -23.27 3.50
N SER A 366 35.04 -22.41 3.07
CA SER A 366 35.29 -21.34 2.09
C SER A 366 34.76 -20.01 2.66
N LEU A 367 35.63 -19.01 2.64
CA LEU A 367 35.55 -17.75 3.36
C LEU A 367 34.48 -16.75 2.88
N ASP A 368 33.88 -16.17 3.90
CA ASP A 368 33.42 -14.80 4.12
C ASP A 368 34.21 -13.68 3.40
N SER A 369 33.50 -12.72 2.79
CA SER A 369 33.91 -11.31 2.75
C SER A 369 32.77 -10.41 2.27
N SER A 370 32.18 -9.63 3.19
CA SER A 370 32.06 -8.17 3.04
C SER A 370 31.50 -7.56 4.32
N HIS A 371 32.41 -7.20 5.22
CA HIS A 371 32.16 -6.22 6.27
C HIS A 371 31.79 -4.88 5.63
N ASN A 372 30.58 -4.38 5.92
CA ASN A 372 30.16 -3.05 5.53
C ASN A 372 30.75 -2.01 6.49
N ILE A 373 31.63 -1.17 5.93
CA ILE A 373 32.32 -0.04 6.54
C ILE A 373 31.42 1.19 6.40
N TRP A 374 30.40 1.39 7.25
CA TRP A 374 29.67 2.68 7.35
C TRP A 374 29.01 2.92 8.72
N ASN A 375 29.52 2.31 9.78
CA ASN A 375 29.17 2.70 11.15
C ASN A 375 30.41 3.20 11.87
N GLU A 376 30.74 4.47 11.69
CA GLU A 376 31.37 5.23 12.78
C GLU A 376 31.10 6.73 12.61
N LEU A 377 30.48 7.26 13.64
CA LEU A 377 29.99 8.62 13.82
C LEU A 377 31.16 9.61 13.82
N GLU A 378 30.99 10.76 13.17
CA GLU A 378 31.84 11.93 13.39
C GLU A 378 31.81 12.31 14.88
N THR A 379 32.87 12.01 15.62
CA THR A 379 33.18 12.74 16.86
C THR A 379 34.69 12.72 17.08
N ILE A 380 35.30 13.89 16.89
CA ILE A 380 36.72 14.17 17.09
C ILE A 380 37.12 13.85 18.54
N SER A 381 38.09 12.96 18.73
CA SER A 381 38.68 12.64 20.03
C SER A 381 40.08 13.28 20.17
N VAL A 382 40.28 13.96 21.31
CA VAL A 382 41.61 14.37 21.82
C VAL A 382 42.02 13.37 22.90
N ALA A 383 43.08 12.61 22.58
CA ALA A 383 44.07 11.95 23.43
C ALA A 383 43.69 11.37 24.82
N GLY A 384 43.83 10.05 24.93
CA GLY A 384 44.66 9.40 25.95
C GLY A 384 43.94 8.79 27.16
N GLU A 385 43.82 7.45 27.20
CA GLU A 385 44.33 6.55 28.26
C GLU A 385 43.85 5.11 28.04
N GLU A 386 44.75 4.14 28.27
CA GLU A 386 44.52 2.70 28.20
C GLU A 386 43.68 2.20 29.39
N VAL A 387 42.65 1.39 29.14
CA VAL A 387 42.02 0.54 30.17
C VAL A 387 41.69 -0.85 29.58
N HIS A 388 42.12 -1.89 30.29
CA HIS A 388 41.91 -3.32 29.99
C HIS A 388 40.42 -3.73 29.92
N PRO A 389 40.06 -4.76 29.13
CA PRO A 389 38.67 -5.16 28.96
C PRO A 389 38.20 -6.00 30.15
N SER A 390 37.29 -5.44 30.95
CA SER A 390 36.51 -6.19 31.93
C SER A 390 35.21 -6.70 31.29
N ALA A 391 34.94 -7.98 31.48
CA ALA A 391 33.74 -8.70 31.05
C ALA A 391 32.44 -7.99 31.44
N THR A 392 31.73 -7.42 30.45
CA THR A 392 30.28 -7.17 30.45
C THR A 392 29.85 -6.74 29.03
N GLU A 393 29.94 -7.63 28.05
CA GLU A 393 29.18 -7.50 26.79
C GLU A 393 27.88 -8.32 26.92
N SER A 394 27.00 -7.86 27.81
CA SER A 394 25.63 -8.33 27.88
C SER A 394 24.73 -7.17 28.27
N SER A 395 24.68 -6.14 27.43
CA SER A 395 23.68 -5.08 27.54
C SER A 395 23.27 -4.58 26.17
N LEU A 396 22.01 -4.90 25.83
CA LEU A 396 21.11 -4.17 24.93
C LEU A 396 21.28 -4.40 23.42
N ALA A 397 21.22 -5.64 22.96
CA ALA A 397 20.65 -5.89 21.63
C ALA A 397 19.14 -5.61 21.72
N ARG A 398 18.68 -4.43 21.26
CA ARG A 398 17.25 -4.10 21.14
C ARG A 398 16.58 -5.26 20.39
N ARG A 399 15.71 -6.02 21.08
CA ARG A 399 14.97 -7.13 20.46
C ARG A 399 14.19 -6.53 19.28
N ARG A 400 14.46 -7.03 18.07
CA ARG A 400 13.76 -6.57 16.86
C ARG A 400 12.29 -6.88 17.01
N LYS A 401 11.46 -5.86 16.81
CA LYS A 401 10.02 -5.99 16.89
C LYS A 401 9.49 -6.79 15.72
N TRP A 402 10.01 -6.56 14.52
CA TRP A 402 9.59 -7.24 13.30
C TRP A 402 10.52 -8.40 12.97
N GLN A 403 9.94 -9.58 12.81
CA GLN A 403 10.67 -10.82 12.53
C GLN A 403 10.31 -11.33 11.14
N ARG A 404 11.32 -11.68 10.35
CA ARG A 404 11.11 -12.30 9.03
C ARG A 404 10.52 -13.69 9.22
N LEU A 405 9.39 -13.94 8.59
CA LEU A 405 8.75 -15.25 8.57
C LEU A 405 9.52 -16.21 7.68
N ALA A 406 9.73 -17.43 8.15
CA ALA A 406 10.40 -18.46 7.36
C ALA A 406 9.50 -18.88 6.18
N ARG A 407 10.07 -19.14 4.99
CA ARG A 407 9.28 -19.54 3.81
C ARG A 407 8.39 -20.77 4.05
N SER A 408 8.80 -21.69 4.93
CA SER A 408 8.00 -22.85 5.34
C SER A 408 6.72 -22.50 6.14
N GLN A 409 6.58 -21.24 6.59
CA GLN A 409 5.44 -20.74 7.32
C GLN A 409 4.43 -20.01 6.43
N TRP A 410 4.80 -19.61 5.20
CA TRP A 410 3.96 -18.78 4.32
C TRP A 410 4.33 -18.97 2.83
N ASP A 411 4.26 -20.21 2.36
CA ASP A 411 4.79 -20.58 1.05
C ASP A 411 3.92 -20.07 -0.12
N LEU A 412 4.55 -19.31 -1.02
CA LEU A 412 3.94 -18.64 -2.17
C LEU A 412 4.97 -18.63 -3.31
N GLU A 413 4.62 -19.28 -4.42
CA GLU A 413 5.48 -19.43 -5.60
C GLU A 413 5.05 -18.46 -6.70
N THR A 414 5.87 -17.45 -6.96
CA THR A 414 5.70 -16.54 -8.11
C THR A 414 6.95 -16.54 -8.96
N PHE A 415 6.79 -16.25 -10.26
CA PHE A 415 7.90 -16.14 -11.20
C PHE A 415 8.04 -14.71 -11.70
N GLY A 416 9.29 -14.21 -11.73
CA GLY A 416 9.61 -12.88 -12.18
C GLY A 416 9.62 -11.82 -11.06
N ALA A 417 10.17 -10.65 -11.38
CA ALA A 417 10.24 -9.51 -10.47
C ALA A 417 8.84 -9.08 -10.02
N ILE A 418 8.66 -8.79 -8.73
CA ILE A 418 7.34 -8.46 -8.16
C ILE A 418 7.19 -6.94 -8.13
N TYR A 419 6.33 -6.37 -8.97
CA TYR A 419 6.17 -4.93 -9.12
C TYR A 419 5.04 -4.35 -8.26
N SER A 420 3.97 -5.10 -8.03
CA SER A 420 2.80 -4.59 -7.33
C SER A 420 2.10 -5.71 -6.56
N LEU A 421 1.58 -5.39 -5.39
CA LEU A 421 0.89 -6.30 -4.48
C LEU A 421 -0.44 -5.67 -4.06
N LEU A 422 -1.48 -6.49 -3.91
CA LEU A 422 -2.76 -6.03 -3.36
C LEU A 422 -3.41 -7.12 -2.53
N TRP A 423 -3.87 -6.78 -1.32
CA TRP A 423 -4.59 -7.67 -0.41
C TRP A 423 -6.05 -7.23 -0.33
N ARG A 424 -6.97 -8.06 -0.85
CA ARG A 424 -8.37 -7.65 -1.00
C ARG A 424 -9.32 -8.80 -1.26
N ASP A 425 -10.52 -8.72 -0.68
CA ASP A 425 -11.66 -9.58 -1.00
C ASP A 425 -12.31 -9.16 -2.33
N ILE A 426 -12.02 -9.92 -3.39
CA ILE A 426 -12.47 -9.72 -4.77
C ILE A 426 -13.66 -10.63 -5.08
N ASN A 427 -13.71 -11.82 -4.48
CA ASN A 427 -14.79 -12.77 -4.70
C ASN A 427 -16.02 -12.53 -3.80
N HIS A 428 -15.90 -11.61 -2.83
CA HIS A 428 -16.91 -11.22 -1.85
C HIS A 428 -17.33 -12.34 -0.89
N ASP A 429 -16.41 -13.28 -0.59
CA ASP A 429 -16.63 -14.34 0.39
C ASP A 429 -16.27 -13.94 1.83
N GLY A 430 -15.71 -12.73 2.02
CA GLY A 430 -15.28 -12.19 3.30
C GLY A 430 -13.82 -12.48 3.66
N VAL A 431 -13.09 -13.23 2.83
CA VAL A 431 -11.66 -13.53 3.00
C VAL A 431 -10.87 -12.86 1.88
N PRO A 432 -9.90 -11.99 2.20
CA PRO A 432 -9.14 -11.33 1.15
C PRO A 432 -8.24 -12.30 0.36
N GLU A 433 -8.12 -12.04 -0.94
CA GLU A 433 -7.10 -12.64 -1.79
C GLU A 433 -5.83 -11.79 -1.85
N LEU A 434 -4.70 -12.47 -2.07
CA LEU A 434 -3.44 -11.83 -2.42
C LEU A 434 -3.27 -11.82 -3.94
N LEU A 435 -3.26 -10.61 -4.51
CA LEU A 435 -2.88 -10.38 -5.89
C LEU A 435 -1.40 -10.01 -5.98
N ILE A 436 -0.72 -10.63 -6.95
CA ILE A 436 0.69 -10.35 -7.22
C ILE A 436 0.86 -10.03 -8.69
N ALA A 437 1.29 -8.81 -9.01
CA ALA A 437 1.74 -8.44 -10.34
C ALA A 437 3.26 -8.60 -10.42
N SER A 438 3.68 -9.64 -11.15
CA SER A 438 5.08 -9.90 -11.45
C SER A 438 5.42 -9.51 -12.89
N SER A 439 6.69 -9.61 -13.30
CA SER A 439 7.09 -9.45 -14.71
C SER A 439 6.46 -10.48 -15.66
N THR A 440 5.93 -11.61 -15.16
CA THR A 440 5.34 -12.67 -15.98
C THR A 440 3.82 -12.56 -16.15
N GLY A 441 3.15 -11.89 -15.21
CA GLY A 441 1.69 -11.79 -15.19
C GLY A 441 1.13 -11.50 -13.81
N ILE A 442 -0.21 -11.60 -13.71
CA ILE A 442 -0.98 -11.43 -12.48
C ILE A 442 -1.30 -12.79 -11.88
N TYR A 443 -0.94 -12.98 -10.63
CA TYR A 443 -1.31 -14.15 -9.82
C TYR A 443 -2.44 -13.78 -8.88
N VAL A 444 -3.40 -14.69 -8.72
CA VAL A 444 -4.50 -14.59 -7.76
C VAL A 444 -4.37 -15.75 -6.78
N TYR A 445 -4.11 -15.43 -5.51
CA TYR A 445 -4.02 -16.41 -4.43
C TYR A 445 -5.19 -16.26 -3.46
N GLU A 446 -5.93 -17.35 -3.26
CA GLU A 446 -6.90 -17.47 -2.17
C GLU A 446 -6.23 -18.15 -0.96
N ALA A 447 -6.67 -17.81 0.24
CA ALA A 447 -6.29 -18.56 1.44
C ALA A 447 -6.82 -20.01 1.37
N ASP A 448 -6.08 -20.96 1.94
CA ASP A 448 -6.52 -22.36 2.04
C ASP A 448 -7.83 -22.44 2.83
N PRO A 449 -8.93 -22.95 2.23
CA PRO A 449 -10.22 -23.03 2.90
C PRO A 449 -10.18 -23.81 4.22
N VAL A 450 -9.31 -24.82 4.34
CA VAL A 450 -9.16 -25.58 5.60
C VAL A 450 -8.59 -24.67 6.69
N PHE A 451 -7.57 -23.88 6.35
CA PHE A 451 -6.97 -22.91 7.26
C PHE A 451 -7.97 -21.83 7.69
N VAL A 452 -8.78 -21.32 6.77
CA VAL A 452 -9.84 -20.34 7.05
C VAL A 452 -10.88 -20.92 7.99
N ILE A 453 -11.38 -22.14 7.73
CA ILE A 453 -12.38 -22.81 8.57
C ILE A 453 -11.82 -23.00 9.98
N ASP A 454 -10.59 -23.50 10.10
CA ASP A 454 -9.95 -23.71 11.40
C ASP A 454 -9.86 -22.38 12.18
N LYS A 455 -9.44 -21.28 11.54
CA LYS A 455 -9.39 -19.95 12.17
C LYS A 455 -10.77 -19.47 12.62
N LEU A 456 -11.79 -19.65 11.79
CA LEU A 456 -13.17 -19.29 12.13
C LEU A 456 -13.68 -20.08 13.34
N GLU A 457 -13.41 -21.38 13.41
CA GLU A 457 -13.77 -22.21 14.57
C GLU A 457 -13.11 -21.73 15.87
N HIS A 458 -11.83 -21.30 15.81
CA HIS A 458 -11.14 -20.73 16.97
C HIS A 458 -11.78 -19.42 17.44
N VAL A 459 -12.15 -18.52 16.50
CA VAL A 459 -12.84 -17.26 16.82
C VAL A 459 -14.20 -17.55 17.44
N LEU A 460 -14.98 -18.47 16.88
CA LEU A 460 -16.29 -18.86 17.41
C LEU A 460 -16.18 -19.45 18.83
N ALA A 461 -15.17 -20.30 19.07
CA ALA A 461 -14.90 -20.84 20.39
C ALA A 461 -14.56 -19.73 21.40
N ALA A 462 -13.69 -18.77 21.03
CA ALA A 462 -13.35 -17.63 21.88
C ALA A 462 -14.57 -16.77 22.21
N LEU A 463 -15.46 -16.51 21.25
CA LEU A 463 -16.70 -15.77 21.46
C LEU A 463 -17.68 -16.50 22.38
N HIS A 464 -17.82 -17.82 22.26
CA HIS A 464 -18.65 -18.60 23.18
C HIS A 464 -18.10 -18.55 24.61
N THR A 465 -16.77 -18.68 24.79
CA THR A 465 -16.17 -18.57 26.12
C THR A 465 -16.36 -17.19 26.74
N SER A 466 -16.21 -16.10 25.98
CA SER A 466 -16.40 -14.74 26.52
C SER A 466 -17.85 -14.44 26.88
N SER A 467 -18.82 -14.98 26.14
CA SER A 467 -20.25 -14.85 26.46
C SER A 467 -20.67 -15.59 27.73
N THR A 468 -19.98 -16.69 28.06
CA THR A 468 -20.29 -17.51 29.26
C THR A 468 -19.72 -16.89 30.53
N THR A 469 -18.59 -16.16 30.43
CA THR A 469 -17.96 -15.46 31.56
C THR A 469 -18.63 -14.12 31.91
N ALA A 470 -19.56 -13.65 31.06
CA ALA A 470 -20.33 -12.41 31.25
C ALA A 470 -21.74 -12.64 31.86
N GLN A 471 -22.10 -13.88 32.17
CA GLN A 471 -23.26 -14.27 32.99
C GLN A 471 -22.81 -14.62 34.40
#